data_AF-A0A922M857-F1
#
_entry.id   AF-A0A922M857-F1
#
_cell.length_a   1.000
_cell.length_b   1.000
_cell.length_c   1.000
_cell.angle_alpha   90.00
_cell.angle_beta   90.00
_cell.angle_gamma   90.00
#
_symmetry.space_group_name_H-M   'P 1'
#
loop_
_entity.id
_entity.type
_entity.pdbx_description
1 polymer ?
#
loop_
_entity_poly.entity_id
_entity_poly.type
_entity_poly.pdbx_seq_one_letter_code
_entity_poly.pdbx_strand_id
1 'polypeptide(L)'
;MSPREQRIQRRKWKESSKKFYRKKVSQRIIENVAVTEESCDIENVNMNTDPLNIENQEIKPKISEISNEAEKTKNEDKKQLFDRLLSAEITQKFAKTANRKDKRVITKLIDKEKFKKFKVATDLRKVHLRERFKKNARNNINIQKLVEKFYEDDINSRITPGKKQYKKKHGIVKQVRYLLDSIKNLHKKFLAENTNIKISYTTFTRLRPFWVSLPTDDRDTCACLLHTNFNLLIAALNKNNILHVKDSHNLIQEGSVVINTG
;
A
#
# COMPACT_ATOMS: atom_id res chain seq x y z
N MET A 1 20.88 -15.35 39.36
CA MET A 1 19.55 -15.69 38.79
C MET A 1 19.45 -17.18 38.57
N SER A 2 18.46 -17.83 39.15
CA SER A 2 18.22 -19.27 38.93
C SER A 2 17.74 -19.53 37.49
N PRO A 3 17.94 -20.75 36.95
CA PRO A 3 17.43 -21.11 35.62
C PRO A 3 15.92 -20.88 35.45
N ARG A 4 15.14 -20.98 36.55
CA ARG A 4 13.71 -20.72 36.58
C ARG A 4 13.40 -19.23 36.41
N GLU A 5 14.16 -18.35 37.05
CA GLU A 5 14.04 -16.89 36.94
C GLU A 5 14.39 -16.40 35.53
N GLN A 6 15.42 -16.99 34.91
CA GLN A 6 15.78 -16.67 33.53
C GLN A 6 14.68 -17.05 32.53
N ARG A 7 14.00 -18.19 32.74
CA ARG A 7 12.85 -18.58 31.90
C ARG A 7 11.68 -17.62 32.07
N ILE A 8 11.38 -17.20 33.29
CA ILE A 8 10.31 -16.23 33.58
C ILE A 8 10.63 -14.88 32.93
N GLN A 9 11.88 -14.40 33.01
CA GLN A 9 12.29 -13.17 32.33
C GLN A 9 12.18 -13.27 30.80
N ARG A 10 12.65 -14.36 30.19
CA ARG A 10 12.49 -14.58 28.74
C ARG A 10 11.01 -14.61 28.32
N ARG A 11 10.13 -15.18 29.15
CA ARG A 11 8.68 -15.16 28.91
C ARG A 11 8.11 -13.74 28.96
N LYS A 12 8.43 -12.98 30.01
CA LYS A 12 8.04 -11.56 30.14
C LYS A 12 8.54 -10.71 28.96
N TRP A 13 9.75 -10.98 28.47
CA TRP A 13 10.32 -10.27 27.33
C TRP A 13 9.60 -10.59 26.02
N LYS A 14 9.28 -11.88 25.79
CA LYS A 14 8.46 -12.31 24.64
C LYS A 14 7.06 -11.70 24.67
N GLU A 15 6.41 -11.66 25.83
CA GLU A 15 5.09 -11.03 26.01
C GLU A 15 5.13 -9.52 25.79
N SER A 16 6.13 -8.84 26.33
CA SER A 16 6.32 -7.38 26.17
C SER A 16 6.60 -7.01 24.71
N SER A 17 7.46 -7.78 24.03
CA SER A 17 7.73 -7.62 22.60
C SER A 17 6.47 -7.84 21.77
N LYS A 18 5.69 -8.90 22.05
CA LYS A 18 4.41 -9.17 21.38
C LYS A 18 3.41 -8.02 21.58
N LYS A 19 3.35 -7.43 22.77
CA LYS A 19 2.50 -6.26 23.08
C LYS A 19 2.95 -5.02 22.32
N PHE A 20 4.26 -4.78 22.24
CA PHE A 20 4.84 -3.69 21.45
C PHE A 20 4.50 -3.80 19.95
N TYR A 21 4.69 -4.98 19.36
CA TYR A 21 4.34 -5.22 17.95
C TYR A 21 2.85 -5.05 17.69
N ARG A 22 1.97 -5.53 18.58
CA ARG A 22 0.51 -5.32 18.47
C ARG A 22 0.15 -3.83 18.50
N LYS A 23 0.75 -3.05 19.40
CA LYS A 23 0.53 -1.60 19.49
C LYS A 23 0.96 -0.87 18.21
N LYS A 24 2.14 -1.22 17.67
CA LYS A 24 2.68 -0.63 16.44
C LYS A 24 1.84 -0.96 15.20
N VAL A 25 1.28 -2.18 15.12
CA VAL A 25 0.34 -2.57 14.06
C VAL A 25 -0.98 -1.80 14.20
N SER A 26 -1.51 -1.67 15.42
CA SER A 26 -2.75 -0.90 15.67
C SER A 26 -2.61 0.57 15.31
N GLN A 27 -1.48 1.21 15.63
CA GLN A 27 -1.19 2.60 15.26
C GLN A 27 -1.17 2.79 13.74
N ARG A 28 -0.50 1.88 13.00
CA ARG A 28 -0.51 1.91 11.53
C ARG A 28 -1.91 1.74 10.95
N ILE A 29 -2.77 0.93 11.57
CA ILE A 29 -4.16 0.77 11.11
C ILE A 29 -4.94 2.07 11.31
N ILE A 30 -4.78 2.74 12.46
CA ILE A 30 -5.45 4.01 12.77
C ILE A 30 -4.98 5.13 11.81
N GLU A 31 -3.66 5.25 11.58
CA GLU A 31 -3.09 6.22 10.63
C GLU A 31 -3.63 6.02 9.20
N ASN A 32 -3.83 4.76 8.78
CA ASN A 32 -4.37 4.47 7.46
C ASN A 32 -5.88 4.73 7.33
N VAL A 33 -6.63 4.75 8.45
CA VAL A 33 -8.07 5.07 8.47
C VAL A 33 -8.29 6.59 8.49
N ALA A 34 -7.46 7.34 9.23
CA ALA A 34 -7.55 8.81 9.31
C ALA A 34 -7.33 9.51 7.95
N VAL A 35 -6.60 8.89 7.03
CA VAL A 35 -6.35 9.43 5.67
C VAL A 35 -7.56 9.27 4.73
N THR A 36 -8.60 8.54 5.12
CA THR A 36 -9.75 8.23 4.25
C THR A 36 -11.01 9.05 4.51
N GLU A 37 -11.01 9.98 5.46
CA GLU A 37 -12.20 10.78 5.84
C GLU A 37 -12.31 12.17 5.17
N GLU A 38 -11.40 12.52 4.26
CA GLU A 38 -11.51 13.74 3.45
C GLU A 38 -11.88 13.39 1.98
N SER A 39 -12.98 13.96 1.49
CA SER A 39 -13.70 13.75 0.20
C SER A 39 -14.59 12.51 0.14
N CYS A 40 -15.88 12.57 -0.19
CA CYS A 40 -16.52 13.32 -1.27
C CYS A 40 -18.05 13.44 -1.06
N ASP A 41 -18.61 14.43 -1.75
CA ASP A 41 -19.91 15.07 -1.58
C ASP A 41 -21.16 14.21 -1.79
N ILE A 42 -22.24 14.69 -1.17
CA ILE A 42 -23.61 14.17 -1.22
C ILE A 42 -24.29 14.68 -2.50
N GLU A 43 -24.66 13.77 -3.41
CA GLU A 43 -25.67 14.08 -4.43
C GLU A 43 -26.95 13.25 -4.21
N ASN A 44 -28.05 13.99 -4.10
CA ASN A 44 -29.41 13.50 -4.03
C ASN A 44 -29.83 12.87 -5.37
N VAL A 45 -30.36 11.64 -5.33
CA VAL A 45 -31.22 11.13 -6.41
C VAL A 45 -32.49 10.55 -5.78
N ASN A 46 -33.59 11.26 -6.01
CA ASN A 46 -34.95 10.80 -5.81
C ASN A 46 -35.42 10.04 -7.06
N MET A 47 -36.18 8.95 -6.87
CA MET A 47 -37.34 8.51 -7.69
C MET A 47 -37.59 7.00 -7.51
N ASN A 48 -38.65 6.72 -6.74
CA ASN A 48 -39.75 5.81 -7.04
C ASN A 48 -39.57 4.80 -8.18
N THR A 49 -39.33 3.53 -7.83
CA THR A 49 -40.01 2.37 -8.45
C THR A 49 -40.02 1.24 -7.41
N ASP A 50 -41.22 0.85 -7.00
CA ASP A 50 -41.50 -0.13 -5.96
C ASP A 50 -41.32 -1.57 -6.50
N PRO A 51 -40.35 -2.38 -6.00
CA PRO A 51 -40.12 -3.74 -6.47
C PRO A 51 -40.67 -4.79 -5.48
N LEU A 52 -41.77 -4.48 -4.78
CA LEU A 52 -42.40 -5.38 -3.80
C LEU A 52 -43.33 -6.44 -4.41
N ASN A 53 -42.99 -7.03 -5.56
CA ASN A 53 -43.80 -8.15 -6.07
C ASN A 53 -42.98 -9.24 -6.77
N ILE A 54 -42.12 -9.93 -6.02
CA ILE A 54 -41.66 -11.28 -6.37
C ILE A 54 -41.75 -12.15 -5.11
N GLU A 55 -42.88 -12.85 -5.02
CA GLU A 55 -43.15 -14.14 -4.36
C GLU A 55 -42.49 -14.42 -3.00
N ASN A 56 -43.22 -14.02 -1.97
CA ASN A 56 -43.16 -14.53 -0.61
C ASN A 56 -43.98 -15.82 -0.49
N GLN A 57 -43.43 -17.02 -0.74
CA GLN A 57 -44.13 -18.25 -0.34
C GLN A 57 -43.32 -19.31 0.43
N GLU A 58 -41.99 -19.24 0.51
CA GLU A 58 -41.23 -20.32 1.19
C GLU A 58 -40.45 -19.90 2.45
N ILE A 59 -40.28 -18.60 2.72
CA ILE A 59 -39.39 -18.12 3.80
C ILE A 59 -40.14 -17.77 5.09
N LYS A 60 -41.45 -17.46 5.01
CA LYS A 60 -42.24 -17.00 6.16
C LYS A 60 -42.56 -18.07 7.22
N PRO A 61 -42.90 -19.35 6.91
CA PRO A 61 -43.40 -20.25 7.94
C PRO A 61 -42.29 -20.78 8.88
N LYS A 62 -41.09 -21.08 8.35
CA LYS A 62 -39.97 -21.58 9.17
C LYS A 62 -39.40 -20.55 10.15
N ILE A 63 -39.47 -19.25 9.83
CA ILE A 63 -38.90 -18.21 10.69
C ILE A 63 -39.86 -17.84 11.82
N SER A 64 -41.18 -17.90 11.60
CA SER A 64 -42.18 -17.63 12.65
C SER A 64 -42.23 -18.74 13.70
N GLU A 65 -42.11 -20.00 13.29
CA GLU A 65 -42.15 -21.14 14.22
C GLU A 65 -40.93 -21.15 15.15
N ILE A 66 -39.74 -20.88 14.61
CA ILE A 66 -38.48 -20.87 15.39
C ILE A 66 -38.39 -19.64 16.31
N SER A 67 -38.97 -18.50 15.91
CA SER A 67 -39.00 -17.30 16.76
C SER A 67 -39.87 -17.49 18.00
N ASN A 68 -40.96 -18.25 17.88
CA ASN A 68 -41.90 -18.49 18.98
C ASN A 68 -41.40 -19.54 19.99
N GLU A 69 -40.54 -20.47 19.57
CA GLU A 69 -39.90 -21.45 20.48
C GLU A 69 -38.74 -20.86 21.28
N ALA A 70 -38.03 -19.88 20.72
CA ALA A 70 -36.90 -19.22 21.39
C ALA A 70 -37.32 -18.29 22.55
N GLU A 71 -38.58 -17.85 22.58
CA GLU A 71 -39.09 -16.90 23.57
C GLU A 71 -39.52 -17.56 24.90
N LYS A 72 -39.61 -18.90 24.98
CA LYS A 72 -40.26 -19.60 26.10
C LYS A 72 -39.38 -20.30 27.14
N THR A 73 -38.05 -20.34 27.05
CA THR A 73 -37.24 -21.04 28.09
C THR A 73 -35.95 -20.34 28.51
N LYS A 74 -35.62 -20.45 29.80
CA LYS A 74 -34.38 -20.00 30.47
C LYS A 74 -33.13 -20.77 30.01
N ASN A 75 -32.80 -20.73 28.72
CA ASN A 75 -31.61 -21.37 28.15
C ASN A 75 -30.81 -20.36 27.31
N GLU A 76 -30.01 -19.53 27.98
CA GLU A 76 -29.08 -18.60 27.30
C GLU A 76 -28.21 -19.31 26.27
N ASP A 77 -27.86 -20.58 26.51
CA ASP A 77 -27.07 -21.41 25.61
C ASP A 77 -27.79 -21.73 24.29
N LYS A 78 -29.09 -22.02 24.31
CA LYS A 78 -29.87 -22.30 23.09
C LYS A 78 -30.01 -21.04 22.23
N LYS A 79 -30.23 -19.89 22.87
CA LYS A 79 -30.28 -18.59 22.19
C LYS A 79 -28.93 -18.22 21.58
N GLN A 80 -27.83 -18.42 22.31
CA GLN A 80 -26.48 -18.20 21.78
C GLN A 80 -26.13 -19.15 20.63
N LEU A 81 -26.58 -20.40 20.70
CA LEU A 81 -26.36 -21.39 19.65
C LEU A 81 -27.14 -21.00 18.38
N PHE A 82 -28.39 -20.57 18.53
CA PHE A 82 -29.21 -20.05 17.44
C PHE A 82 -28.57 -18.82 16.79
N ASP A 83 -28.13 -17.83 17.58
CA ASP A 83 -27.41 -16.64 17.10
C ASP A 83 -26.20 -17.00 16.23
N ARG A 84 -25.42 -18.01 16.65
CA ARG A 84 -24.23 -18.49 15.92
C ARG A 84 -24.59 -19.23 14.63
N LEU A 85 -25.61 -20.08 14.66
CA LEU A 85 -26.05 -20.81 13.48
C LEU A 85 -26.62 -19.85 12.43
N LEU A 86 -27.46 -18.91 12.86
CA LEU A 86 -28.02 -17.88 12.00
C LEU A 86 -26.94 -16.99 11.39
N SER A 87 -25.95 -16.56 12.19
CA SER A 87 -24.84 -15.76 11.67
C SER A 87 -23.97 -16.56 10.70
N ALA A 88 -23.69 -17.83 10.99
CA ALA A 88 -22.94 -18.72 10.09
C ALA A 88 -23.65 -18.92 8.75
N GLU A 89 -24.95 -19.20 8.76
CA GLU A 89 -25.69 -19.48 7.52
C GLU A 89 -25.82 -18.24 6.63
N ILE A 90 -26.14 -17.09 7.22
CA ILE A 90 -26.25 -15.81 6.48
C ILE A 90 -24.88 -15.40 5.94
N THR A 91 -23.82 -15.50 6.74
CA THR A 91 -22.46 -15.16 6.28
C THR A 91 -21.96 -16.10 5.18
N GLN A 92 -22.30 -17.40 5.26
CA GLN A 92 -21.95 -18.37 4.22
C GLN A 92 -22.71 -18.11 2.92
N LYS A 93 -24.01 -17.82 3.00
CA LYS A 93 -24.82 -17.43 1.82
C LYS A 93 -24.25 -16.17 1.18
N PHE A 94 -23.97 -15.13 1.97
CA PHE A 94 -23.36 -13.89 1.48
C PHE A 94 -22.00 -14.10 0.80
N ALA A 95 -21.14 -14.96 1.36
CA ALA A 95 -19.84 -15.26 0.77
C ALA A 95 -19.96 -16.02 -0.56
N LYS A 96 -20.96 -16.90 -0.70
CA LYS A 96 -21.23 -17.66 -1.93
C LYS A 96 -21.90 -16.82 -3.02
N THR A 97 -22.64 -15.78 -2.67
CA THR A 97 -23.32 -14.93 -3.65
C THR A 97 -22.31 -14.18 -4.52
N ALA A 98 -22.38 -14.29 -5.83
CA ALA A 98 -21.49 -13.56 -6.74
C ALA A 98 -21.97 -12.12 -7.02
N ASN A 99 -23.29 -11.94 -7.15
CA ASN A 99 -23.90 -10.68 -7.55
C ASN A 99 -23.80 -9.59 -6.48
N ARG A 100 -23.34 -8.40 -6.90
CA ARG A 100 -23.25 -7.23 -6.02
C ARG A 100 -24.62 -6.71 -5.56
N LYS A 101 -25.65 -6.84 -6.41
CA LYS A 101 -27.02 -6.43 -6.09
C LYS A 101 -27.57 -7.26 -4.93
N ASP A 102 -27.46 -8.57 -5.03
CA ASP A 102 -27.94 -9.52 -4.02
C ASP A 102 -27.21 -9.36 -2.68
N LYS A 103 -25.88 -9.13 -2.72
CA LYS A 103 -25.12 -8.78 -1.51
C LYS A 103 -25.65 -7.52 -0.83
N ARG A 104 -26.02 -6.47 -1.58
CA ARG A 104 -26.61 -5.24 -1.02
C ARG A 104 -27.97 -5.51 -0.39
N VAL A 105 -28.81 -6.35 -1.00
CA VAL A 105 -30.11 -6.73 -0.44
C VAL A 105 -29.92 -7.44 0.90
N ILE A 106 -28.99 -8.40 0.98
CA ILE A 106 -28.67 -9.11 2.24
C ILE A 106 -28.24 -8.12 3.32
N THR A 107 -27.36 -7.16 3.01
CA THR A 107 -26.93 -6.13 3.98
C THR A 107 -28.12 -5.29 4.46
N LYS A 108 -28.96 -4.80 3.56
CA LYS A 108 -30.16 -4.02 3.91
C LYS A 108 -31.16 -4.80 4.78
N LEU A 109 -31.32 -6.11 4.54
CA LEU A 109 -32.21 -6.95 5.34
C LEU A 109 -31.72 -7.11 6.78
N ILE A 110 -30.41 -7.21 6.98
CA ILE A 110 -29.80 -7.37 8.30
C ILE A 110 -29.84 -6.06 9.10
N ASP A 111 -29.84 -4.91 8.41
CA ASP A 111 -29.99 -3.60 9.05
C ASP A 111 -31.41 -3.34 9.58
N LYS A 112 -32.38 -4.23 9.33
CA LYS A 112 -33.73 -4.15 9.93
C LYS A 112 -33.67 -4.48 11.43
N GLU A 113 -34.52 -3.81 12.23
CA GLU A 113 -34.54 -3.93 13.71
C GLU A 113 -34.57 -5.38 14.24
N LYS A 114 -35.30 -6.27 13.57
CA LYS A 114 -35.40 -7.68 13.95
C LYS A 114 -34.04 -8.39 13.93
N PHE A 115 -33.17 -8.03 12.99
CA PHE A 115 -31.86 -8.66 12.81
C PHE A 115 -30.73 -7.94 13.57
N LYS A 116 -30.93 -6.67 13.97
CA LYS A 116 -29.98 -5.93 14.82
C LYS A 116 -29.74 -6.58 16.19
N LYS A 117 -30.73 -7.32 16.70
CA LYS A 117 -30.64 -8.05 17.98
C LYS A 117 -29.60 -9.19 17.95
N PHE A 118 -29.30 -9.70 16.75
CA PHE A 118 -28.38 -10.81 16.54
C PHE A 118 -26.99 -10.31 16.14
N LYS A 119 -25.93 -11.08 16.46
CA LYS A 119 -24.54 -10.75 16.09
C LYS A 119 -24.25 -10.80 14.57
N VAL A 120 -25.24 -11.18 13.76
CA VAL A 120 -25.18 -11.34 12.30
C VAL A 120 -24.58 -10.12 11.61
N ALA A 121 -25.01 -8.90 11.97
CA ALA A 121 -24.51 -7.67 11.35
C ALA A 121 -22.99 -7.50 11.53
N THR A 122 -22.50 -7.77 12.75
CA THR A 122 -21.07 -7.66 13.06
C THR A 122 -20.24 -8.71 12.35
N ASP A 123 -20.72 -9.95 12.27
CA ASP A 123 -20.00 -11.04 11.63
C ASP A 123 -20.01 -10.90 10.10
N LEU A 124 -21.13 -10.45 9.51
CA LEU A 124 -21.18 -10.12 8.09
C LEU A 124 -20.22 -8.99 7.73
N ARG A 125 -20.14 -7.94 8.56
CA ARG A 125 -19.19 -6.84 8.36
C ARG A 125 -17.74 -7.35 8.35
N LYS A 126 -17.38 -8.28 9.24
CA LYS A 126 -16.04 -8.90 9.24
C LYS A 126 -15.76 -9.70 7.96
N VAL A 127 -16.75 -10.43 7.44
CA VAL A 127 -16.61 -11.19 6.17
C VAL A 127 -16.46 -10.22 5.00
N HIS A 128 -17.31 -9.20 4.93
CA HIS A 128 -17.26 -8.18 3.89
C HIS A 128 -15.92 -7.42 3.87
N LEU A 129 -15.43 -6.95 5.02
CA LEU A 129 -14.11 -6.33 5.10
C LEU A 129 -13.00 -7.29 4.66
N ARG A 130 -13.05 -8.56 5.08
CA ARG A 130 -12.06 -9.57 4.65
C ARG A 130 -12.06 -9.78 3.15
N GLU A 131 -13.23 -9.90 2.51
CA GLU A 131 -13.33 -9.98 1.04
C GLU A 131 -12.76 -8.75 0.35
N ARG A 132 -13.09 -7.55 0.85
CA ARG A 132 -12.57 -6.28 0.31
C ARG A 132 -11.06 -6.19 0.41
N PHE A 133 -10.48 -6.49 1.58
CA PHE A 133 -9.04 -6.50 1.77
C PHE A 133 -8.35 -7.56 0.90
N LYS A 134 -8.93 -8.75 0.75
CA LYS A 134 -8.40 -9.81 -0.13
C LYS A 134 -8.40 -9.37 -1.61
N LYS A 135 -9.47 -8.71 -2.07
CA LYS A 135 -9.56 -8.17 -3.43
C LYS A 135 -8.52 -7.06 -3.65
N ASN A 136 -8.41 -6.12 -2.72
CA ASN A 136 -7.44 -5.03 -2.80
C ASN A 136 -6.00 -5.56 -2.79
N ALA A 137 -5.70 -6.56 -1.96
CA ALA A 137 -4.38 -7.19 -1.93
C ALA A 137 -4.01 -7.84 -3.27
N ARG A 138 -4.94 -8.58 -3.90
CA ARG A 138 -4.71 -9.19 -5.23
C ARG A 138 -4.45 -8.14 -6.31
N ASN A 139 -5.27 -7.09 -6.35
CA ASN A 139 -5.10 -6.00 -7.31
C ASN A 139 -3.75 -5.31 -7.10
N ASN A 140 -3.36 -5.05 -5.86
CA ASN A 140 -2.07 -4.44 -5.54
C ASN A 140 -0.88 -5.33 -5.93
N ILE A 141 -0.96 -6.65 -5.74
CA ILE A 141 0.11 -7.58 -6.17
C ILE A 141 0.27 -7.56 -7.69
N ASN A 142 -0.83 -7.51 -8.44
CA ASN A 142 -0.79 -7.45 -9.90
C ASN A 142 -0.18 -6.13 -10.40
N ILE A 143 -0.59 -5.02 -9.80
CA ILE A 143 -0.04 -3.69 -10.12
C ILE A 143 1.45 -3.64 -9.76
N GLN A 144 1.84 -4.16 -8.59
CA GLN A 144 3.23 -4.22 -8.17
C GLN A 144 4.09 -4.97 -9.19
N LYS A 145 3.66 -6.17 -9.62
CA LYS A 145 4.39 -6.94 -10.64
C LYS A 145 4.52 -6.19 -11.97
N LEU A 146 3.49 -5.46 -12.37
CA LEU A 146 3.51 -4.70 -13.61
C LEU A 146 4.47 -3.50 -13.52
N VAL A 147 4.44 -2.78 -12.40
CA VAL A 147 5.36 -1.68 -12.12
C VAL A 147 6.80 -2.20 -12.02
N GLU A 148 7.01 -3.35 -11.38
CA GLU A 148 8.32 -4.02 -11.31
C GLU A 148 8.85 -4.33 -12.71
N LYS A 149 8.04 -4.95 -13.58
CA LYS A 149 8.40 -5.23 -14.98
C LYS A 149 8.75 -3.96 -15.75
N PHE A 150 7.91 -2.93 -15.67
CA PHE A 150 8.15 -1.65 -16.33
C PHE A 150 9.49 -1.02 -15.93
N TYR A 151 9.85 -1.09 -14.64
CA TYR A 151 11.14 -0.61 -14.17
C TYR A 151 12.31 -1.53 -14.57
N GLU A 152 12.08 -2.82 -14.78
CA GLU A 152 13.10 -3.77 -15.24
C GLU A 152 13.37 -3.69 -16.74
N ASP A 153 12.49 -3.06 -17.52
CA ASP A 153 12.70 -2.85 -18.95
C ASP A 153 13.92 -1.97 -19.23
N ASP A 154 14.75 -2.41 -20.18
CA ASP A 154 16.01 -1.75 -20.53
C ASP A 154 15.81 -0.35 -21.16
N ILE A 155 14.60 -0.06 -21.63
CA ILE A 155 14.19 1.27 -22.13
C ILE A 155 14.05 2.28 -20.98
N ASN A 156 13.65 1.81 -19.78
CA ASN A 156 13.34 2.66 -18.63
C ASN A 156 14.47 2.71 -17.60
N SER A 157 15.28 1.65 -17.52
CA SER A 157 16.43 1.58 -16.64
C SER A 157 17.57 0.77 -17.25
N ARG A 158 18.80 0.94 -16.76
CA ARG A 158 19.97 0.20 -17.22
C ARG A 158 20.66 -0.54 -16.07
N ILE A 159 21.04 -1.80 -16.28
CA ILE A 159 21.85 -2.57 -15.34
C ILE A 159 23.25 -1.98 -15.23
N THR A 160 23.75 -1.92 -14.00
CA THR A 160 25.14 -1.55 -13.70
C THR A 160 26.11 -2.67 -14.05
N PRO A 161 27.29 -2.42 -14.65
CA PRO A 161 28.19 -3.48 -15.10
C PRO A 161 28.98 -4.16 -13.96
N GLY A 162 29.08 -3.53 -12.78
CA GLY A 162 29.96 -4.00 -11.71
C GLY A 162 29.42 -5.18 -10.92
N LYS A 163 30.23 -6.23 -10.73
CA LYS A 163 29.88 -7.40 -9.89
C LYS A 163 29.56 -7.05 -8.43
N LYS A 164 30.18 -5.99 -7.90
CA LYS A 164 29.94 -5.49 -6.53
C LYS A 164 28.76 -4.50 -6.45
N GLN A 165 28.16 -4.12 -7.58
CA GLN A 165 27.05 -3.16 -7.64
C GLN A 165 25.71 -3.90 -7.50
N TYR A 166 25.44 -4.40 -6.30
CA TYR A 166 24.19 -5.07 -5.95
C TYR A 166 23.57 -4.48 -4.69
N LYS A 167 22.25 -4.62 -4.57
CA LYS A 167 21.50 -4.31 -3.34
C LYS A 167 20.96 -5.60 -2.75
N LYS A 168 21.04 -5.72 -1.42
CA LYS A 168 20.48 -6.84 -0.66
C LYS A 168 19.37 -6.33 0.25
N LYS A 169 18.18 -6.90 0.13
CA LYS A 169 17.04 -6.59 1.01
C LYS A 169 16.18 -7.83 1.22
N HIS A 170 15.79 -8.11 2.46
CA HIS A 170 14.98 -9.28 2.82
C HIS A 170 15.52 -10.63 2.31
N GLY A 171 16.85 -10.80 2.31
CA GLY A 171 17.49 -12.02 1.81
C GLY A 171 17.60 -12.12 0.29
N ILE A 172 17.02 -11.17 -0.47
CA ILE A 172 17.10 -11.11 -1.93
C ILE A 172 18.27 -10.20 -2.33
N VAL A 173 19.15 -10.70 -3.19
CA VAL A 173 20.27 -9.96 -3.78
C VAL A 173 19.97 -9.71 -5.25
N LYS A 174 20.01 -8.45 -5.68
CA LYS A 174 19.76 -8.02 -7.06
C LYS A 174 20.79 -6.98 -7.49
N GLN A 175 21.23 -7.05 -8.74
CA GLN A 175 22.13 -6.07 -9.34
C GLN A 175 21.44 -4.70 -9.45
N VAL A 176 22.18 -3.62 -9.20
CA VAL A 176 21.60 -2.27 -9.24
C VAL A 176 21.26 -1.90 -10.68
N ARG A 177 20.09 -1.28 -10.86
CA ARG A 177 19.65 -0.66 -12.11
C ARG A 177 19.48 0.84 -11.90
N TYR A 178 19.96 1.64 -12.83
CA TYR A 178 19.77 3.09 -12.83
C TYR A 178 18.66 3.50 -13.79
N LEU A 179 17.78 4.38 -13.33
CA LEU A 179 16.73 4.97 -14.17
C LEU A 179 17.35 5.83 -15.26
N LEU A 180 16.80 5.75 -16.48
CA LEU A 180 17.24 6.55 -17.63
C LEU A 180 16.55 7.91 -17.71
N ASP A 181 15.44 8.08 -16.99
CA ASP A 181 14.61 9.28 -17.01
C ASP A 181 14.08 9.58 -15.59
N SER A 182 13.54 10.77 -15.40
CA SER A 182 12.92 11.16 -14.13
C SER A 182 11.70 10.28 -13.82
N ILE A 183 11.47 10.01 -12.54
CA ILE A 183 10.33 9.18 -12.10
C ILE A 183 9.00 9.81 -12.56
N LYS A 184 8.92 11.13 -12.64
CA LYS A 184 7.74 11.87 -13.12
C LYS A 184 7.44 11.53 -14.58
N ASN A 185 8.45 11.53 -15.45
CA ASN A 185 8.28 11.18 -16.86
C ASN A 185 7.99 9.70 -17.05
N LEU A 186 8.67 8.84 -16.30
CA LEU A 186 8.40 7.39 -16.29
C LEU A 186 6.97 7.07 -15.85
N HIS A 187 6.42 7.80 -14.87
CA HIS A 187 5.02 7.63 -14.47
C HIS A 187 4.04 8.00 -15.60
N LYS A 188 4.31 9.08 -16.34
CA LYS A 188 3.51 9.45 -17.52
C LYS A 188 3.60 8.38 -18.61
N LYS A 189 4.80 7.88 -18.91
CA LYS A 189 5.02 6.78 -19.87
C LYS A 189 4.26 5.52 -19.46
N PHE A 190 4.36 5.14 -18.19
CA PHE A 190 3.63 3.98 -17.65
C PHE A 190 2.11 4.09 -17.82
N LEU A 191 1.53 5.27 -17.55
CA LEU A 191 0.11 5.52 -17.74
C LEU A 191 -0.30 5.51 -19.22
N ALA A 192 0.58 5.96 -20.12
CA ALA A 192 0.34 5.93 -21.56
C ALA A 192 0.36 4.49 -22.12
N GLU A 193 1.28 3.64 -21.66
CA GLU A 193 1.36 2.23 -22.04
C GLU A 193 0.23 1.39 -21.41
N ASN A 194 -0.26 1.80 -20.24
CA ASN A 194 -1.25 1.04 -19.46
C ASN A 194 -2.50 1.87 -19.17
N THR A 195 -3.23 2.23 -20.22
CA THR A 195 -4.46 3.06 -20.14
C THR A 195 -5.53 2.50 -19.19
N ASN A 196 -5.56 1.18 -19.00
CA ASN A 196 -6.54 0.50 -18.15
C ASN A 196 -6.23 0.60 -16.66
N ILE A 197 -5.07 1.14 -16.28
CA ILE A 197 -4.57 1.13 -14.91
C ILE A 197 -4.49 2.56 -14.37
N LYS A 198 -5.23 2.79 -13.29
CA LYS A 198 -5.19 4.05 -12.55
C LYS A 198 -4.27 3.90 -11.35
N ILE A 199 -3.10 4.53 -11.41
CA ILE A 199 -2.14 4.58 -10.30
C ILE A 199 -1.65 6.01 -10.08
N SER A 200 -1.66 6.46 -8.82
CA SER A 200 -1.12 7.77 -8.46
C SER A 200 0.41 7.78 -8.55
N TYR A 201 1.00 8.95 -8.79
CA TYR A 201 2.45 9.14 -8.78
C TYR A 201 3.10 8.62 -7.48
N THR A 202 2.47 8.93 -6.33
CA THR A 202 2.93 8.49 -5.01
C THR A 202 2.92 6.98 -4.82
N THR A 203 1.91 6.29 -5.38
CA THR A 203 1.83 4.83 -5.30
C THR A 203 2.87 4.22 -6.24
N PHE A 204 3.02 4.77 -7.45
CA PHE A 204 4.02 4.33 -8.43
C PHE A 204 5.45 4.42 -7.89
N THR A 205 5.80 5.52 -7.22
CA THR A 205 7.14 5.70 -6.63
C THR A 205 7.39 4.74 -5.46
N ARG A 206 6.36 4.44 -4.65
CA ARG A 206 6.44 3.46 -3.54
C ARG A 206 6.60 2.03 -4.03
N LEU A 207 5.98 1.68 -5.16
CA LEU A 207 6.08 0.35 -5.76
C LEU A 207 7.38 0.11 -6.53
N ARG A 208 8.27 1.12 -6.62
CA ARG A 208 9.57 0.96 -7.26
C ARG A 208 10.41 -0.14 -6.58
N PRO A 209 10.99 -1.09 -7.33
CA PRO A 209 11.85 -2.12 -6.77
C PRO A 209 13.08 -1.53 -6.07
N PHE A 210 13.53 -2.16 -4.99
CA PHE A 210 14.62 -1.60 -4.17
C PHE A 210 16.00 -1.59 -4.89
N TRP A 211 16.18 -2.43 -5.90
CA TRP A 211 17.40 -2.48 -6.73
C TRP A 211 17.41 -1.44 -7.85
N VAL A 212 16.31 -0.73 -8.07
CA VAL A 212 16.20 0.34 -9.06
C VAL A 212 16.39 1.69 -8.37
N SER A 213 17.39 2.45 -8.81
CA SER A 213 17.82 3.70 -8.17
C SER A 213 17.89 4.83 -9.19
N LEU A 214 17.81 6.08 -8.72
CA LEU A 214 18.22 7.18 -9.58
C LEU A 214 19.75 7.08 -9.78
N PRO A 215 20.25 7.47 -10.96
CA PRO A 215 21.68 7.68 -11.12
C PRO A 215 22.14 8.70 -10.09
N THR A 216 23.16 8.34 -9.33
CA THR A 216 23.90 9.27 -8.47
C THR A 216 24.98 9.92 -9.33
N ASP A 217 25.10 11.24 -9.25
CA ASP A 217 26.22 11.96 -9.81
C ASP A 217 27.44 11.79 -8.88
N ASP A 218 27.93 10.55 -8.77
CA ASP A 218 29.19 10.24 -8.08
C ASP A 218 30.41 10.58 -8.96
N ARG A 219 30.17 11.35 -10.03
CA ARG A 219 31.21 11.86 -10.92
C ARG A 219 31.56 13.25 -10.44
N ASP A 220 32.69 13.39 -9.75
CA ASP A 220 33.34 14.68 -9.45
C ASP A 220 33.83 15.42 -10.72
N THR A 221 33.27 15.11 -11.89
CA THR A 221 33.65 15.64 -13.19
C THR A 221 32.39 15.86 -14.03
N CYS A 222 32.04 17.13 -14.30
CA CYS A 222 31.07 17.44 -15.35
C CYS A 222 31.78 17.39 -16.70
N ALA A 223 31.31 16.54 -17.62
CA ALA A 223 31.76 16.52 -19.02
C ALA A 223 30.85 17.38 -19.93
N CYS A 224 30.16 18.36 -19.37
CA CYS A 224 29.26 19.22 -20.11
C CYS A 224 30.04 20.28 -20.91
N LEU A 225 29.48 20.71 -22.05
CA LEU A 225 30.09 21.68 -22.98
C LEU A 225 30.58 22.97 -22.28
N LEU A 226 29.85 23.43 -21.26
CA LEU A 226 30.23 24.60 -20.47
C LEU A 226 31.53 24.38 -19.69
N HIS A 227 31.64 23.26 -18.96
CA HIS A 227 32.85 22.95 -18.19
C HIS A 227 34.03 22.65 -19.12
N THR A 228 33.81 22.00 -20.26
CA THR A 228 34.88 21.78 -21.25
C THR A 228 35.36 23.10 -21.86
N ASN A 229 34.45 24.00 -22.24
CA ASN A 229 34.80 25.30 -22.80
C ASN A 229 35.55 26.17 -21.78
N PHE A 230 35.13 26.13 -20.52
CA PHE A 230 35.79 26.86 -19.45
C PHE A 230 37.20 26.33 -19.16
N ASN A 231 37.39 25.01 -19.15
CA ASN A 231 38.71 24.39 -19.02
C ASN A 231 39.64 24.74 -20.20
N LEU A 232 39.11 24.80 -21.43
CA LEU A 232 39.87 25.22 -22.61
C LEU A 232 40.30 26.70 -22.53
N LEU A 233 39.45 27.58 -22.01
CA LEU A 233 39.79 28.98 -21.77
C LEU A 233 40.91 29.11 -20.73
N ILE A 234 40.82 28.39 -19.61
CA ILE A 234 41.87 28.37 -18.57
C ILE A 234 43.19 27.87 -19.16
N ALA A 235 43.16 26.80 -19.96
CA ALA A 235 44.34 26.29 -20.63
C ALA A 235 44.96 27.31 -21.61
N ALA A 236 44.15 28.06 -22.35
CA ALA A 236 44.62 29.11 -23.24
C ALA A 236 45.24 30.30 -22.48
N LEU A 237 44.62 30.71 -21.35
CA LEU A 237 45.15 31.78 -20.50
C LEU A 237 46.45 31.36 -19.80
N ASN A 238 46.58 30.10 -19.42
CA ASN A 238 47.80 29.53 -18.86
C ASN A 238 48.94 29.51 -19.89
N LYS A 239 48.65 29.09 -21.13
CA LYS A 239 49.63 29.12 -22.21
C LYS A 239 50.16 30.54 -22.51
N ASN A 240 49.35 31.56 -22.27
CA ASN A 240 49.74 32.97 -22.40
C ASN A 240 50.30 33.57 -21.10
N ASN A 241 50.55 32.76 -20.07
CA ASN A 241 51.07 33.15 -18.75
C ASN A 241 50.22 34.20 -18.00
N ILE A 242 48.92 34.29 -18.30
CA ILE A 242 47.99 35.20 -17.61
C ILE A 242 47.49 34.58 -16.30
N LEU A 243 47.31 33.26 -16.29
CA LEU A 243 46.89 32.48 -15.12
C LEU A 243 47.83 31.29 -14.92
N HIS A 244 48.35 31.08 -13.72
CA HIS A 244 49.22 29.93 -13.43
C HIS A 244 48.45 28.60 -13.30
N VAL A 245 47.12 28.69 -13.10
CA VAL A 245 46.25 27.54 -12.84
C VAL A 245 45.90 26.80 -14.13
N LYS A 246 45.93 25.47 -14.09
CA LYS A 246 45.73 24.59 -15.26
C LYS A 246 44.31 24.03 -15.38
N ASP A 247 43.53 24.07 -14.31
CA ASP A 247 42.21 23.45 -14.25
C ASP A 247 41.21 24.32 -13.50
N SER A 248 39.93 24.26 -13.90
CA SER A 248 38.85 25.04 -13.28
C SER A 248 38.65 24.70 -11.80
N HIS A 249 38.86 23.44 -11.42
CA HIS A 249 38.74 23.01 -10.03
C HIS A 249 39.78 23.71 -9.13
N ASN A 250 41.03 23.79 -9.59
CA ASN A 250 42.11 24.45 -8.86
C ASN A 250 41.89 25.97 -8.78
N LEU A 251 41.29 26.56 -9.82
CA LEU A 251 40.99 28.01 -9.85
C LEU A 251 39.97 28.37 -8.77
N ILE A 252 38.96 27.52 -8.58
CA ILE A 252 37.92 27.71 -7.56
C ILE A 252 38.51 27.51 -6.15
N GLN A 253 39.39 26.52 -5.97
CA GLN A 253 40.06 26.28 -4.69
C GLN A 253 41.01 27.40 -4.29
N GLU A 254 41.84 27.92 -5.21
CA GLU A 254 42.71 29.07 -4.92
C GLU A 254 41.91 30.36 -4.66
N GLY A 255 40.83 30.58 -5.41
CA GLY A 255 39.94 31.74 -5.23
C GLY A 255 39.21 31.75 -3.88
N SER A 256 38.94 30.59 -3.29
CA SER A 256 38.23 30.47 -2.00
C SER A 256 39.13 30.61 -0.77
N VAL A 257 40.45 30.50 -0.93
CA VAL A 257 41.42 30.78 0.15
C VAL A 257 41.55 32.27 0.41
N VAL A 258 41.43 33.13 -0.62
CA VAL A 258 41.63 34.58 -0.50
C VAL A 258 40.46 35.29 0.22
N ILE A 259 39.28 34.67 0.28
CA ILE A 259 38.07 35.29 0.87
C ILE A 259 37.92 34.95 2.36
N ASN A 260 38.63 33.94 2.87
CA ASN A 260 38.56 33.50 4.27
C ASN A 260 39.64 34.11 5.18
N THR A 261 40.41 35.07 4.69
CA THR A 261 41.38 35.86 5.49
C THR A 261 40.92 37.31 5.68
N GLY A 262 39.64 37.49 6.03
CA GLY A 262 39.06 38.76 6.47
C GLY A 262 38.71 38.70 7.96
#